data_AF-A0A1A8CVI9-F1
#
_entry.id   AF-A0A1A8CVI9-F1
#
_cell.length_a   1.000
_cell.length_b   1.000
_cell.length_c   1.000
_cell.angle_alpha   90.00
_cell.angle_beta   90.00
_cell.angle_gamma   90.00
#
_symmetry.space_group_name_H-M   'P 1'
#
loop_
_entity.id
_entity.type
_entity.pdbx_description
1 polymer ?
#
loop_
_entity_poly.entity_id
_entity_poly.type
_entity_poly.pdbx_seq_one_letter_code
_entity_poly.pdbx_strand_id
1 'polypeptide(L)'
;MAALPVFTVVLLALGFSRGFQHHFVEEEPELVAGPSQYGSLWPLPQKVHISDVSFKLSSSNFQITDAKESSAGPSCNLLQSAYRRYYEYVFVGPKNQKRGRDQPAGPSEVTELQVWITSPDSDCDSFPTESSDESYELSVDQPVAVLKAPKVWGALHGLETFSQLVYEDEFGAKTINSTVISDFPRFAHRGVLLDSSRHFIPVKVILANLETMAMNKFNIFHWHIVDDSSFPYLSQTFPQLSEKGAYHPYTHVYTPTEVKMVIEFARLRGIRVIPEFDTPGHTQSWGKGELLWCLGDHLYFIYSILLMSLVSPLR
;
A
#
# COMPACT_ATOMS: atom_id res chain seq x y z
N MET A 1 -22.98 83.66 33.90
CA MET A 1 -24.02 82.65 33.68
C MET A 1 -23.32 81.37 33.28
N ALA A 2 -23.36 80.40 34.18
CA ALA A 2 -22.59 79.16 34.17
C ALA A 2 -23.43 78.02 33.58
N ALA A 3 -22.79 77.06 32.94
CA ALA A 3 -23.35 75.74 32.68
C ALA A 3 -22.28 74.69 32.98
N LEU A 4 -22.44 74.01 34.11
CA LEU A 4 -21.74 72.78 34.50
C LEU A 4 -22.27 71.61 33.65
N PRO A 5 -21.43 70.65 33.23
CA PRO A 5 -21.92 69.45 32.57
C PRO A 5 -22.55 68.50 33.62
N VAL A 6 -23.79 68.10 33.35
CA VAL A 6 -24.58 67.17 34.16
C VAL A 6 -24.05 65.75 33.94
N PHE A 7 -23.61 65.11 35.03
CA PHE A 7 -23.35 63.67 35.08
C PHE A 7 -24.68 62.92 35.08
N THR A 8 -24.88 62.01 34.13
CA THR A 8 -26.03 61.10 34.14
C THR A 8 -25.52 59.68 34.33
N VAL A 9 -25.79 59.11 35.51
CA VAL A 9 -25.51 57.71 35.85
C VAL A 9 -26.65 56.87 35.28
N VAL A 10 -26.33 55.96 34.35
CA VAL A 10 -27.26 54.94 33.87
C VAL A 10 -27.03 53.67 34.69
N LEU A 11 -27.98 53.35 35.56
CA LEU A 11 -28.06 52.08 36.29
C LEU A 11 -28.54 50.99 35.34
N LEU A 12 -27.66 50.04 35.03
CA LEU A 12 -27.97 48.82 34.27
C LEU A 12 -28.59 47.78 35.24
N ALA A 13 -29.90 47.57 35.11
CA ALA A 13 -30.58 46.46 35.76
C ALA A 13 -30.30 45.15 35.00
N LEU A 14 -29.59 44.22 35.65
CA LEU A 14 -29.40 42.86 35.14
C LEU A 14 -30.66 42.03 35.40
N GLY A 15 -31.48 41.86 34.35
CA GLY A 15 -32.55 40.87 34.34
C GLY A 15 -31.99 39.49 34.04
N PHE A 16 -32.02 38.57 35.02
CA PHE A 16 -31.73 37.16 34.79
C PHE A 16 -32.93 36.49 34.11
N SER A 17 -32.80 36.21 32.81
CA SER A 17 -33.70 35.31 32.11
C SER A 17 -33.19 33.88 32.31
N ARG A 18 -33.92 33.04 33.05
CA ARG A 18 -33.65 31.60 33.09
C ARG A 18 -34.09 30.99 31.77
N GLY A 19 -33.17 30.84 30.83
CA GLY A 19 -33.34 29.94 29.69
C GLY A 19 -33.36 28.51 30.22
N PHE A 20 -34.49 27.81 30.06
CA PHE A 20 -34.56 26.36 30.23
C PHE A 20 -33.75 25.73 29.09
N GLN A 21 -32.49 25.43 29.36
CA GLN A 21 -31.67 24.65 28.45
C GLN A 21 -31.99 23.17 28.74
N HIS A 22 -32.85 22.58 27.91
CA HIS A 22 -32.97 21.12 27.87
C HIS A 22 -31.58 20.58 27.49
N HIS A 23 -30.84 20.07 28.47
CA HIS A 23 -29.69 19.23 28.23
C HIS A 23 -30.21 17.92 27.61
N PHE A 24 -30.30 17.89 26.27
CA PHE A 24 -30.19 16.64 25.55
C PHE A 24 -28.74 16.20 25.70
N VAL A 25 -28.48 15.35 26.67
CA VAL A 25 -27.30 14.49 26.65
C VAL A 25 -27.66 13.43 25.60
N GLU A 26 -27.19 13.61 24.37
CA GLU A 26 -27.02 12.46 23.48
C GLU A 26 -26.00 11.57 24.20
N GLU A 27 -26.46 10.46 24.77
CA GLU A 27 -25.57 9.37 25.15
C GLU A 27 -24.85 8.95 23.86
N GLU A 28 -23.57 9.33 23.73
CA GLU A 28 -22.73 8.71 22.71
C GLU A 28 -22.79 7.21 22.96
N PRO A 29 -23.16 6.41 21.94
CA PRO A 29 -23.22 4.97 22.11
C PRO A 29 -21.84 4.50 22.55
N GLU A 30 -21.79 3.86 23.71
CA GLU A 30 -20.58 3.28 24.26
C GLU A 30 -20.03 2.30 23.21
N LEU A 31 -18.92 2.66 22.56
CA LEU A 31 -18.28 1.84 21.54
C LEU A 31 -17.64 0.63 22.23
N VAL A 32 -18.43 -0.41 22.44
CA VAL A 32 -17.94 -1.67 22.96
C VAL A 32 -17.17 -2.37 21.85
N ALA A 33 -15.84 -2.39 21.97
CA ALA A 33 -14.97 -3.14 21.08
C ALA A 33 -15.24 -4.65 21.28
N GLY A 34 -16.04 -5.22 20.39
CA GLY A 34 -16.27 -6.66 20.29
C GLY A 34 -15.33 -7.32 19.28
N PRO A 35 -15.12 -8.65 19.36
CA PRO A 35 -14.39 -9.38 18.34
C PRO A 35 -15.13 -9.25 16.99
N SER A 36 -14.38 -8.96 15.93
CA SER A 36 -14.91 -8.90 14.57
C SER A 36 -15.42 -10.28 14.14
N GLN A 37 -16.63 -10.33 13.58
CA GLN A 37 -17.18 -11.57 12.98
C GLN A 37 -16.37 -12.06 11.78
N TYR A 38 -15.51 -11.20 11.21
CA TYR A 38 -14.64 -11.50 10.07
C TYR A 38 -13.17 -11.64 10.47
N GLY A 39 -12.88 -11.73 11.78
CA GLY A 39 -11.52 -11.79 12.30
C GLY A 39 -10.68 -10.56 11.92
N SER A 40 -9.46 -10.81 11.47
CA SER A 40 -8.43 -9.81 11.14
C SER A 40 -8.43 -9.33 9.69
N LEU A 41 -9.46 -9.65 8.90
CA LEU A 41 -9.51 -9.27 7.49
C LEU A 41 -9.50 -7.74 7.32
N TRP A 42 -8.49 -7.24 6.60
CA TRP A 42 -8.35 -5.82 6.27
C TRP A 42 -7.62 -5.60 4.94
N PRO A 43 -8.19 -4.81 4.00
CA PRO A 43 -9.57 -4.35 3.95
C PRO A 43 -10.57 -5.51 3.93
N LEU A 44 -11.79 -5.29 4.43
CA LEU A 44 -12.85 -6.29 4.40
C LEU A 44 -13.27 -6.59 2.94
N PRO A 45 -13.22 -7.85 2.48
CA PRO A 45 -13.63 -8.22 1.13
C PRO A 45 -15.12 -7.95 0.85
N GLN A 46 -15.48 -7.79 -0.43
CA GLN A 46 -16.87 -7.52 -0.86
C GLN A 46 -17.87 -8.59 -0.40
N LYS A 47 -17.48 -9.86 -0.47
CA LYS A 47 -18.31 -11.00 -0.05
C LYS A 47 -17.45 -11.98 0.74
N VAL A 48 -17.89 -12.30 1.95
CA VAL A 48 -17.19 -13.21 2.87
C VAL A 48 -18.21 -14.17 3.49
N HIS A 49 -17.95 -15.46 3.35
CA HIS A 49 -18.68 -16.52 4.04
C HIS A 49 -17.68 -17.41 4.78
N ILE A 50 -17.64 -17.28 6.11
CA ILE A 50 -16.79 -18.09 6.99
C ILE A 50 -17.68 -19.10 7.69
N SER A 51 -17.25 -20.36 7.71
CA SER A 51 -17.89 -21.47 8.42
C SER A 51 -17.23 -21.71 9.78
N ASP A 52 -17.93 -22.40 10.68
CA ASP A 52 -17.37 -22.83 11.97
C ASP A 52 -16.40 -24.02 11.83
N VAL A 53 -16.34 -24.64 10.65
CA VAL A 53 -15.39 -25.73 10.35
C VAL A 53 -13.99 -25.16 10.16
N SER A 54 -13.04 -25.64 10.94
CA SER A 54 -11.64 -25.21 10.90
C SER A 54 -10.69 -26.34 10.49
N PHE A 55 -9.62 -25.98 9.79
CA PHE A 55 -8.56 -26.88 9.34
C PHE A 55 -7.21 -26.44 9.91
N LYS A 56 -6.30 -27.39 10.08
CA LYS A 56 -4.92 -27.11 10.48
C LYS A 56 -4.03 -26.83 9.26
N LEU A 57 -2.95 -26.07 9.47
CA LEU A 57 -1.85 -25.90 8.51
C LEU A 57 -0.52 -26.28 9.18
N SER A 58 0.17 -27.29 8.65
CA SER A 58 1.54 -27.60 9.07
C SER A 58 2.58 -26.92 8.19
N SER A 59 3.60 -26.33 8.82
CA SER A 59 4.74 -25.75 8.08
C SER A 59 5.50 -26.80 7.25
N SER A 60 5.52 -28.05 7.68
CA SER A 60 6.27 -29.13 7.00
C SER A 60 5.58 -29.67 5.75
N ASN A 61 4.25 -29.54 5.65
CA ASN A 61 3.44 -30.15 4.60
C ASN A 61 2.77 -29.12 3.68
N PHE A 62 2.52 -27.91 4.16
CA PHE A 62 1.82 -26.90 3.39
C PHE A 62 2.67 -26.33 2.25
N GLN A 63 2.10 -26.26 1.05
CA GLN A 63 2.73 -25.67 -0.13
C GLN A 63 1.77 -24.71 -0.86
N ILE A 64 2.33 -23.68 -1.46
CA ILE A 64 1.61 -22.79 -2.38
C ILE A 64 2.12 -23.11 -3.79
N THR A 65 1.21 -23.48 -4.69
CA THR A 65 1.54 -24.01 -6.02
C THR A 65 0.66 -23.38 -7.09
N ASP A 66 1.13 -23.43 -8.33
CA ASP A 66 0.30 -23.06 -9.48
C ASP A 66 -0.66 -24.21 -9.82
N ALA A 67 -1.94 -23.90 -10.06
CA ALA A 67 -2.91 -24.88 -10.57
C ALA A 67 -2.49 -25.37 -11.96
N LYS A 68 -2.81 -26.62 -12.30
CA LYS A 68 -2.39 -27.25 -13.57
C LYS A 68 -2.96 -26.52 -14.80
N GLU A 69 -4.15 -25.97 -14.66
CA GLU A 69 -4.89 -25.22 -15.69
C GLU A 69 -4.57 -23.72 -15.67
N SER A 70 -3.64 -23.28 -14.82
CA SER A 70 -3.23 -21.88 -14.73
C SER A 70 -2.42 -21.46 -15.95
N SER A 71 -2.71 -20.27 -16.49
CA SER A 71 -1.91 -19.66 -17.55
C SER A 71 -0.54 -19.16 -17.06
N ALA A 72 -0.42 -18.92 -15.75
CA ALA A 72 0.85 -18.66 -15.09
C ALA A 72 1.41 -19.96 -14.51
N GLY A 73 2.72 -20.17 -14.66
CA GLY A 73 3.40 -21.35 -14.13
C GLY A 73 4.73 -20.99 -13.47
N PRO A 74 5.65 -21.97 -13.35
CA PRO A 74 6.91 -21.79 -12.63
C PRO A 74 7.84 -20.70 -13.19
N SER A 75 7.64 -20.29 -14.45
CA SER A 75 8.38 -19.18 -15.08
C SER A 75 7.94 -17.80 -14.57
N CYS A 76 6.79 -17.70 -13.91
CA CYS A 76 6.25 -16.44 -13.42
C CYS A 76 6.95 -16.00 -12.14
N ASN A 77 8.07 -15.28 -12.27
CA ASN A 77 8.89 -14.82 -11.15
C ASN A 77 8.11 -14.00 -10.11
N LEU A 78 7.08 -13.25 -10.55
CA LEU A 78 6.22 -12.46 -9.67
C LEU A 78 5.46 -13.36 -8.68
N LEU A 79 4.79 -14.40 -9.18
CA LEU A 79 4.03 -15.33 -8.33
C LEU A 79 4.94 -16.20 -7.47
N GLN A 80 6.04 -16.73 -8.03
CA GLN A 80 6.99 -17.53 -7.25
C GLN A 80 7.60 -16.74 -6.08
N SER A 81 7.90 -15.45 -6.31
CA SER A 81 8.37 -14.55 -5.26
C SER A 81 7.27 -14.25 -4.22
N ALA A 82 6.01 -14.17 -4.64
CA ALA A 82 4.87 -14.00 -3.75
C ALA A 82 4.63 -15.24 -2.89
N TYR A 83 4.69 -16.45 -3.46
CA TYR A 83 4.51 -17.70 -2.73
C TYR A 83 5.50 -17.84 -1.59
N ARG A 84 6.80 -17.61 -1.86
CA ARG A 84 7.82 -17.62 -0.80
C ARG A 84 7.54 -16.60 0.29
N ARG A 85 7.18 -15.37 -0.09
CA ARG A 85 6.92 -14.28 0.85
C ARG A 85 5.71 -14.57 1.76
N TYR A 86 4.59 -15.01 1.19
CA TYR A 86 3.40 -15.32 1.98
C TYR A 86 3.55 -16.57 2.83
N TYR A 87 4.31 -17.57 2.36
CA TYR A 87 4.71 -18.69 3.21
C TYR A 87 5.48 -18.20 4.45
N GLU A 88 6.43 -17.27 4.28
CA GLU A 88 7.15 -16.67 5.40
C GLU A 88 6.22 -15.88 6.34
N TYR A 89 5.23 -15.15 5.81
CA TYR A 89 4.26 -14.40 6.61
C TYR A 89 3.39 -15.32 7.48
N VAL A 90 2.97 -16.46 6.94
CA VAL A 90 2.13 -17.42 7.67
C VAL A 90 2.92 -18.16 8.76
N PHE A 91 4.12 -18.67 8.45
CA PHE A 91 4.82 -19.62 9.32
C PHE A 91 6.04 -19.08 10.06
N VAL A 92 6.75 -18.08 9.54
CA VAL A 92 8.06 -17.69 10.09
C VAL A 92 7.94 -16.62 11.16
N GLY A 93 6.94 -15.73 11.06
CA GLY A 93 6.65 -14.71 12.07
C GLY A 93 7.86 -13.86 12.51
N PRO A 94 7.71 -12.94 13.49
CA PRO A 94 8.84 -12.30 14.13
C PRO A 94 9.64 -13.36 14.91
N LYS A 95 10.97 -13.39 14.75
CA LYS A 95 11.95 -14.39 15.22
C LYS A 95 11.94 -14.77 16.74
N ASN A 96 10.96 -14.35 17.52
CA ASN A 96 10.89 -14.54 18.97
C ASN A 96 9.90 -15.61 19.45
N GLN A 97 9.19 -16.31 18.56
CA GLN A 97 8.33 -17.41 18.99
C GLN A 97 9.11 -18.73 19.02
N LYS A 98 9.15 -19.36 20.21
CA LYS A 98 9.66 -20.72 20.39
C LYS A 98 8.84 -21.65 19.50
N ARG A 99 9.52 -22.40 18.62
CA ARG A 99 8.90 -23.48 17.83
C ARG A 99 8.20 -24.45 18.78
N GLY A 100 6.86 -24.41 18.80
CA GLY A 100 6.05 -25.48 19.36
C GLY A 100 6.34 -26.77 18.59
N ARG A 101 6.28 -27.92 19.25
CA ARG A 101 6.41 -29.21 18.57
C ARG A 101 5.22 -29.37 17.61
N ASP A 102 5.51 -29.43 16.31
CA ASP A 102 4.55 -29.86 15.29
C ASP A 102 3.98 -31.22 15.70
N GLN A 103 2.66 -31.27 15.96
CA GLN A 103 1.97 -32.53 16.21
C GLN A 103 1.57 -33.18 14.87
N PRO A 104 1.43 -34.52 14.83
CA PRO A 104 1.05 -35.24 13.61
C PRO A 104 -0.30 -34.75 13.07
N ALA A 105 -0.42 -34.74 11.74
CA ALA A 105 -1.61 -34.32 11.01
C ALA A 105 -2.88 -35.03 11.52
N GLY A 106 -3.89 -34.23 11.88
CA GLY A 106 -5.27 -34.74 12.00
C GLY A 106 -5.88 -34.94 10.61
N PRO A 107 -7.02 -35.63 10.48
CA PRO A 107 -7.68 -35.87 9.19
C PRO A 107 -8.23 -34.62 8.50
N SER A 108 -8.02 -33.43 9.09
CA SER A 108 -8.57 -32.16 8.60
C SER A 108 -7.49 -31.09 8.47
N GLU A 109 -6.64 -31.25 7.47
CA GLU A 109 -5.50 -30.38 7.17
C GLU A 109 -5.64 -29.82 5.75
N VAL A 110 -5.30 -28.54 5.58
CA VAL A 110 -5.06 -27.94 4.27
C VAL A 110 -3.57 -28.11 3.96
N THR A 111 -3.26 -28.91 2.96
CA THR A 111 -1.88 -29.22 2.56
C THR A 111 -1.40 -28.37 1.40
N GLU A 112 -2.33 -27.78 0.64
CA GLU A 112 -1.98 -27.04 -0.58
C GLU A 112 -2.89 -25.82 -0.76
N LEU A 113 -2.31 -24.71 -1.18
CA LEU A 113 -3.02 -23.58 -1.78
C LEU A 113 -2.67 -23.52 -3.26
N GLN A 114 -3.62 -23.88 -4.11
CA GLN A 114 -3.49 -23.82 -5.56
C GLN A 114 -3.94 -22.45 -6.08
N VAL A 115 -3.03 -21.76 -6.78
CA VAL A 115 -3.29 -20.47 -7.40
C VAL A 115 -3.59 -20.67 -8.89
N TRP A 116 -4.77 -20.24 -9.32
CA TRP A 116 -5.27 -20.43 -10.68
C TRP A 116 -5.49 -19.08 -11.37
N ILE A 117 -4.60 -18.75 -12.32
CA ILE A 117 -4.80 -17.63 -13.24
C ILE A 117 -5.62 -18.10 -14.45
N THR A 118 -6.77 -17.47 -14.65
CA THR A 118 -7.80 -17.95 -15.58
C THR A 118 -7.76 -17.28 -16.95
N SER A 119 -7.26 -16.03 -17.02
CA SER A 119 -7.07 -15.35 -18.31
C SER A 119 -5.87 -15.97 -19.04
N PRO A 120 -5.92 -16.16 -20.37
CA PRO A 120 -4.79 -16.72 -21.12
C PRO A 120 -3.53 -15.84 -21.04
N ASP A 121 -3.73 -14.54 -20.89
CA ASP A 121 -2.74 -13.50 -20.65
C ASP A 121 -2.61 -13.24 -19.14
N SER A 122 -1.57 -13.77 -18.51
CA SER A 122 -1.39 -13.65 -17.06
C SER A 122 -0.94 -12.27 -16.58
N ASP A 123 -0.31 -11.47 -17.46
CA ASP A 123 0.38 -10.21 -17.18
C ASP A 123 1.59 -10.33 -16.23
N CYS A 124 2.14 -11.53 -16.06
CA CYS A 124 3.22 -11.77 -15.09
C CYS A 124 4.49 -10.92 -15.32
N ASP A 125 4.88 -10.72 -16.59
CA ASP A 125 6.06 -9.94 -16.98
C ASP A 125 5.74 -8.46 -17.24
N SER A 126 4.47 -8.07 -17.08
CA SER A 126 4.01 -6.70 -17.34
C SER A 126 4.05 -5.83 -16.09
N PHE A 127 3.88 -4.53 -16.28
CA PHE A 127 3.61 -3.58 -15.21
C PHE A 127 2.10 -3.41 -15.01
N PRO A 128 1.63 -3.20 -13.76
CA PRO A 128 0.23 -2.92 -13.51
C PRO A 128 -0.19 -1.60 -14.17
N THR A 129 -1.43 -1.55 -14.63
CA THR A 129 -2.06 -0.40 -15.29
C THR A 129 -3.30 0.02 -14.50
N GLU A 130 -3.95 1.12 -14.89
CA GLU A 130 -5.21 1.54 -14.27
C GLU A 130 -6.36 0.56 -14.51
N SER A 131 -6.32 -0.16 -15.63
CA SER A 131 -7.31 -1.18 -16.01
C SER A 131 -6.92 -2.60 -15.62
N SER A 132 -5.86 -2.76 -14.80
CA SER A 132 -5.45 -4.08 -14.32
C SER A 132 -6.55 -4.72 -13.48
N ASP A 133 -6.90 -5.96 -13.80
CA ASP A 133 -7.91 -6.70 -13.04
C ASP A 133 -7.34 -7.20 -11.72
N GLU A 134 -7.89 -6.69 -10.63
CA GLU A 134 -7.50 -6.98 -9.24
C GLU A 134 -8.51 -7.90 -8.53
N SER A 135 -9.47 -8.48 -9.25
CA SER A 135 -10.49 -9.36 -8.69
C SER A 135 -9.97 -10.78 -8.43
N TYR A 136 -10.52 -11.43 -7.41
CA TYR A 136 -10.20 -12.82 -7.10
C TYR A 136 -11.35 -13.52 -6.35
N GLU A 137 -11.31 -14.85 -6.38
CA GLU A 137 -12.13 -15.75 -5.60
C GLU A 137 -11.23 -16.67 -4.78
N LEU A 138 -11.48 -16.78 -3.48
CA LEU A 138 -10.73 -17.64 -2.57
C LEU A 138 -11.68 -18.64 -1.94
N SER A 139 -11.38 -19.93 -2.09
CA SER A 139 -12.11 -21.04 -1.47
C SER A 139 -11.16 -21.85 -0.62
N VAL A 140 -11.36 -21.81 0.70
CA VAL A 140 -10.59 -22.58 1.67
C VAL A 140 -11.38 -23.85 2.03
N ASP A 141 -10.88 -24.97 1.56
CA ASP A 141 -11.37 -26.31 1.89
C ASP A 141 -10.20 -27.29 2.00
N GLN A 142 -10.46 -28.50 2.48
CA GLN A 142 -9.47 -29.57 2.62
C GLN A 142 -9.61 -30.62 1.50
N PRO A 143 -8.50 -31.22 1.03
CA PRO A 143 -7.12 -30.94 1.43
C PRO A 143 -6.49 -29.74 0.69
N VAL A 144 -7.21 -29.15 -0.27
CA VAL A 144 -6.70 -28.11 -1.18
C VAL A 144 -7.55 -26.85 -1.10
N ALA A 145 -6.93 -25.74 -0.73
CA ALA A 145 -7.49 -24.40 -0.92
C ALA A 145 -7.22 -23.92 -2.35
N VAL A 146 -8.14 -23.15 -2.91
CA VAL A 146 -8.05 -22.64 -4.29
C VAL A 146 -8.20 -21.12 -4.29
N LEU A 147 -7.21 -20.44 -4.84
CA LEU A 147 -7.24 -19.01 -5.14
C LEU A 147 -7.33 -18.83 -6.66
N LYS A 148 -8.46 -18.32 -7.14
CA LYS A 148 -8.72 -18.09 -8.55
C LYS A 148 -8.71 -16.60 -8.85
N ALA A 149 -8.01 -16.19 -9.90
CA ALA A 149 -7.99 -14.80 -10.34
C ALA A 149 -7.94 -14.72 -11.88
N PRO A 150 -8.49 -13.66 -12.51
CA PRO A 150 -8.28 -13.42 -13.93
C PRO A 150 -6.81 -13.14 -14.26
N LYS A 151 -6.15 -12.32 -13.45
CA LYS A 151 -4.78 -11.83 -13.65
C LYS A 151 -3.92 -12.03 -12.41
N VAL A 152 -2.59 -11.91 -12.55
CA VAL A 152 -1.65 -12.00 -11.41
C VAL A 152 -1.92 -10.97 -10.30
N TRP A 153 -2.47 -9.81 -10.64
CA TRP A 153 -2.75 -8.73 -9.67
C TRP A 153 -3.80 -9.14 -8.64
N GLY A 154 -4.90 -9.76 -9.07
CA GLY A 154 -5.91 -10.33 -8.18
C GLY A 154 -5.35 -11.45 -7.30
N ALA A 155 -4.47 -12.30 -7.85
CA ALA A 155 -3.82 -13.35 -7.06
C ALA A 155 -2.94 -12.78 -5.94
N LEU A 156 -2.22 -11.67 -6.17
CA LEU A 156 -1.44 -11.01 -5.10
C LEU A 156 -2.33 -10.54 -3.93
N HIS A 157 -3.50 -9.98 -4.22
CA HIS A 157 -4.48 -9.55 -3.21
C HIS A 157 -5.17 -10.71 -2.50
N GLY A 158 -5.42 -11.80 -3.23
CA GLY A 158 -5.96 -13.02 -2.68
C GLY A 158 -5.00 -13.75 -1.74
N LEU A 159 -3.70 -13.74 -2.05
CA LEU A 159 -2.66 -14.27 -1.18
C LEU A 159 -2.55 -13.47 0.14
N GLU A 160 -2.66 -12.13 0.07
CA GLU A 160 -2.74 -11.29 1.29
C GLU A 160 -3.92 -11.72 2.15
N THR A 161 -5.09 -11.82 1.54
CA THR A 161 -6.33 -12.19 2.23
C THR A 161 -6.25 -13.60 2.83
N PHE A 162 -5.66 -14.57 2.11
CA PHE A 162 -5.40 -15.90 2.64
C PHE A 162 -4.51 -15.83 3.89
N SER A 163 -3.44 -15.03 3.85
CA SER A 163 -2.54 -14.89 5.00
C SER A 163 -3.24 -14.31 6.24
N GLN A 164 -4.20 -13.40 6.05
CA GLN A 164 -5.00 -12.79 7.12
C GLN A 164 -6.03 -13.73 7.74
N LEU A 165 -6.43 -14.79 7.03
CA LEU A 165 -7.36 -15.81 7.54
C LEU A 165 -6.67 -16.81 8.48
N VAL A 166 -5.35 -16.93 8.41
CA VAL A 166 -4.61 -17.87 9.27
C VAL A 166 -4.40 -17.25 10.64
N TYR A 167 -4.79 -17.96 11.69
CA TYR A 167 -4.59 -17.58 13.08
C TYR A 167 -3.90 -18.69 13.87
N GLU A 168 -3.39 -18.36 15.06
CA GLU A 168 -2.82 -19.33 16.00
C GLU A 168 -3.90 -19.75 17.01
N ASP A 169 -4.06 -21.06 17.22
CA ASP A 169 -4.89 -21.57 18.31
C ASP A 169 -4.22 -21.41 19.68
N GLU A 170 -4.91 -21.81 20.76
CA GLU A 170 -4.39 -21.72 22.14
C GLU A 170 -3.07 -22.47 22.36
N PHE A 171 -2.74 -23.43 21.48
CA PHE A 171 -1.53 -24.25 21.53
C PHE A 171 -0.46 -23.78 20.53
N GLY A 172 -0.70 -22.68 19.82
CA GLY A 172 0.20 -22.11 18.81
C GLY A 172 0.16 -22.82 17.45
N ALA A 173 -0.81 -23.71 17.21
CA ALA A 173 -0.98 -24.35 15.92
C ALA A 173 -1.69 -23.41 14.94
N LYS A 174 -1.17 -23.33 13.71
CA LYS A 174 -1.76 -22.52 12.64
C LYS A 174 -3.08 -23.17 12.18
N THR A 175 -4.14 -22.38 12.22
CA THR A 175 -5.51 -22.81 11.94
C THR A 175 -6.18 -21.83 10.97
N ILE A 176 -7.08 -22.33 10.13
CA ILE A 176 -7.88 -21.54 9.20
C ILE A 176 -9.31 -22.08 9.14
N ASN A 177 -10.31 -21.20 9.02
CA ASN A 177 -11.70 -21.61 8.84
C ASN A 177 -12.00 -21.88 7.37
N SER A 178 -12.90 -22.84 7.10
CA SER A 178 -13.48 -23.01 5.78
C SER A 178 -14.20 -21.73 5.38
N THR A 179 -13.76 -21.15 4.27
CA THR A 179 -14.09 -19.78 3.91
C THR A 179 -14.24 -19.67 2.41
N VAL A 180 -15.29 -18.98 1.96
CA VAL A 180 -15.49 -18.59 0.56
C VAL A 180 -15.53 -17.08 0.47
N ILE A 181 -14.64 -16.51 -0.32
CA ILE A 181 -14.51 -15.06 -0.56
C ILE A 181 -14.56 -14.78 -2.05
N SER A 182 -15.28 -13.73 -2.42
CA SER A 182 -15.23 -13.11 -3.74
C SER A 182 -14.98 -11.63 -3.52
N ASP A 183 -13.90 -11.11 -4.09
CA ASP A 183 -13.44 -9.75 -3.82
C ASP A 183 -12.98 -9.02 -5.08
N PHE A 184 -13.16 -7.71 -5.05
CA PHE A 184 -12.67 -6.77 -6.04
C PHE A 184 -12.64 -5.36 -5.43
N PRO A 185 -11.70 -4.49 -5.85
CA PRO A 185 -11.64 -3.14 -5.33
C PRO A 185 -12.80 -2.29 -5.84
N ARG A 186 -13.37 -1.45 -4.96
CA ARG A 186 -14.37 -0.44 -5.36
C ARG A 186 -13.79 0.62 -6.29
N PHE A 187 -12.52 0.98 -6.09
CA PHE A 187 -11.81 2.01 -6.87
C PHE A 187 -10.46 1.48 -7.33
N ALA A 188 -10.14 1.69 -8.61
CA ALA A 188 -8.89 1.26 -9.21
C ALA A 188 -7.68 2.10 -8.78
N HIS A 189 -7.89 3.36 -8.38
CA HIS A 189 -6.80 4.24 -7.92
C HIS A 189 -6.77 4.28 -6.38
N ARG A 190 -5.80 3.60 -5.77
CA ARG A 190 -5.59 3.61 -4.31
C ARG A 190 -4.15 3.98 -4.02
N GLY A 191 -3.94 5.28 -3.81
CA GLY A 191 -2.60 5.89 -3.78
C GLY A 191 -2.13 6.30 -2.39
N VAL A 192 -0.82 6.21 -2.18
CA VAL A 192 -0.09 6.89 -1.10
C VAL A 192 0.91 7.84 -1.75
N LEU A 193 0.89 9.12 -1.35
CA LEU A 193 1.88 10.11 -1.74
C LEU A 193 3.01 10.12 -0.72
N LEU A 194 4.25 9.99 -1.21
CA LEU A 194 5.45 10.13 -0.40
C LEU A 194 6.33 11.24 -0.97
N ASP A 195 6.55 12.26 -0.16
CA ASP A 195 7.44 13.39 -0.45
C ASP A 195 8.85 13.07 0.05
N SER A 196 9.76 12.90 -0.90
CA SER A 196 11.18 12.65 -0.62
C SER A 196 12.08 13.86 -0.91
N SER A 197 11.50 15.03 -1.18
CA SER A 197 12.25 16.26 -1.40
C SER A 197 12.38 17.08 -0.12
N ARG A 198 11.26 17.30 0.59
CA ARG A 198 11.28 18.07 1.85
C ARG A 198 12.22 17.43 2.87
N HIS A 199 12.22 16.10 2.94
CA HIS A 199 13.24 15.31 3.60
C HIS A 199 13.63 14.14 2.72
N PHE A 200 14.93 13.81 2.67
CA PHE A 200 15.37 12.60 1.97
C PHE A 200 14.90 11.35 2.71
N ILE A 201 14.34 10.40 1.98
CA ILE A 201 13.86 9.13 2.54
C ILE A 201 14.75 7.99 2.00
N PRO A 202 15.49 7.26 2.85
CA PRO A 202 16.31 6.16 2.39
C PRO A 202 15.48 5.10 1.64
N VAL A 203 16.05 4.53 0.56
CA VAL A 203 15.36 3.52 -0.27
C VAL A 203 14.77 2.39 0.56
N LYS A 204 15.47 1.91 1.59
CA LYS A 204 14.97 0.87 2.50
C LYS A 204 13.62 1.24 3.15
N VAL A 205 13.42 2.50 3.51
CA VAL A 205 12.17 3.00 4.09
C VAL A 205 11.07 3.06 3.03
N ILE A 206 11.40 3.45 1.79
CA ILE A 206 10.47 3.39 0.66
C ILE A 206 10.01 1.95 0.40
N LEU A 207 10.94 0.99 0.37
CA LEU A 207 10.60 -0.43 0.20
C LEU A 207 9.71 -0.96 1.34
N ALA A 208 9.97 -0.56 2.58
CA ALA A 208 9.10 -0.92 3.72
C ALA A 208 7.69 -0.31 3.61
N ASN A 209 7.56 0.91 3.08
CA ASN A 209 6.26 1.50 2.78
C ASN A 209 5.53 0.72 1.68
N LEU A 210 6.21 0.35 0.59
CA LEU A 210 5.64 -0.47 -0.47
C LEU A 210 5.17 -1.84 0.03
N GLU A 211 5.89 -2.44 0.99
CA GLU A 211 5.45 -3.66 1.66
C GLU A 211 4.14 -3.45 2.42
N THR A 212 4.08 -2.38 3.22
CA THR A 212 2.90 -2.03 4.02
C THR A 212 1.71 -1.68 3.12
N MET A 213 1.96 -1.02 1.99
CA MET A 213 0.95 -0.73 0.97
C MET A 213 0.35 -2.02 0.40
N ALA A 214 1.18 -3.03 0.10
CA ALA A 214 0.71 -4.32 -0.39
C ALA A 214 -0.20 -5.04 0.63
N MET A 215 0.18 -5.05 1.91
CA MET A 215 -0.64 -5.61 2.99
C MET A 215 -2.00 -4.92 3.11
N ASN A 216 -2.07 -3.63 2.78
CA ASN A 216 -3.30 -2.83 2.79
C ASN A 216 -3.99 -2.73 1.42
N LYS A 217 -3.56 -3.52 0.43
CA LYS A 217 -4.08 -3.52 -0.95
C LYS A 217 -4.04 -2.15 -1.65
N PHE A 218 -3.14 -1.24 -1.25
CA PHE A 218 -2.83 -0.03 -2.03
C PHE A 218 -2.04 -0.42 -3.28
N ASN A 219 -2.31 0.25 -4.40
CA ASN A 219 -1.74 -0.12 -5.69
C ASN A 219 -1.03 1.03 -6.41
N ILE A 220 -0.96 2.22 -5.82
CA ILE A 220 -0.26 3.36 -6.40
C ILE A 220 0.67 4.00 -5.37
N PHE A 221 1.95 4.05 -5.72
CA PHE A 221 2.96 4.82 -5.03
C PHE A 221 3.19 6.11 -5.81
N HIS A 222 2.61 7.20 -5.32
CA HIS A 222 2.81 8.53 -5.88
C HIS A 222 4.08 9.11 -5.26
N TRP A 223 5.15 9.14 -6.04
CA TRP A 223 6.46 9.54 -5.59
C TRP A 223 6.71 11.01 -5.93
N HIS A 224 6.41 11.88 -4.98
CA HIS A 224 6.77 13.29 -5.02
C HIS A 224 8.28 13.42 -4.76
N ILE A 225 9.06 13.26 -5.84
CA ILE A 225 10.50 12.97 -5.74
C ILE A 225 11.36 14.23 -5.63
N VAL A 226 10.87 15.37 -6.13
CA VAL A 226 11.58 16.66 -6.14
C VAL A 226 10.64 17.82 -5.77
N ASP A 227 11.19 18.88 -5.17
CA ASP A 227 10.47 20.09 -4.72
C ASP A 227 11.49 21.22 -4.49
N ASP A 228 11.08 22.35 -3.91
CA ASP A 228 11.91 23.49 -3.54
C ASP A 228 13.12 23.12 -2.68
N SER A 229 12.93 22.20 -1.72
CA SER A 229 13.93 21.90 -0.70
C SER A 229 15.13 21.13 -1.25
N SER A 230 14.88 20.09 -2.06
CA SER A 230 15.96 19.29 -2.65
C SER A 230 15.59 18.61 -3.97
N PHE A 231 16.61 18.33 -4.77
CA PHE A 231 16.53 17.57 -6.02
C PHE A 231 17.30 16.24 -5.88
N PRO A 232 16.74 15.21 -5.22
CA PRO A 232 17.45 13.95 -5.01
C PRO A 232 17.46 13.03 -6.24
N TYR A 233 16.63 13.26 -7.26
CA TYR A 233 16.60 12.40 -8.44
C TYR A 233 17.86 12.57 -9.31
N LEU A 234 18.62 11.49 -9.55
CA LEU A 234 19.79 11.53 -10.45
C LEU A 234 19.36 11.38 -11.91
N SER A 235 19.24 12.52 -12.60
CA SER A 235 19.06 12.53 -14.06
C SER A 235 20.37 12.20 -14.78
N GLN A 236 20.30 11.26 -15.73
CA GLN A 236 21.46 10.95 -16.60
C GLN A 236 21.75 12.06 -17.60
N THR A 237 20.73 12.77 -18.05
CA THR A 237 20.86 13.86 -19.04
C THR A 237 21.23 15.17 -18.38
N PHE A 238 20.79 15.40 -17.15
CA PHE A 238 21.07 16.62 -16.38
C PHE A 238 21.65 16.31 -14.98
N PRO A 239 22.89 15.77 -14.88
CA PRO A 239 23.48 15.39 -13.60
C PRO A 239 23.60 16.55 -12.59
N GLN A 240 23.76 17.77 -13.12
CA GLN A 240 23.89 19.01 -12.34
C GLN A 240 22.68 19.29 -11.44
N LEU A 241 21.49 18.79 -11.79
CA LEU A 241 20.28 18.95 -11.00
C LEU A 241 20.44 18.33 -9.61
N SER A 242 20.85 17.06 -9.53
CA SER A 242 21.11 16.42 -8.24
C SER A 242 22.44 16.82 -7.62
N GLU A 243 23.48 17.05 -8.44
CA GLU A 243 24.80 17.45 -7.95
C GLU A 243 24.75 18.74 -7.12
N LYS A 244 23.94 19.72 -7.55
CA LYS A 244 23.79 21.03 -6.90
C LYS A 244 22.47 21.18 -6.12
N GLY A 245 21.46 20.39 -6.44
CA GLY A 245 20.11 20.50 -5.89
C GLY A 245 19.80 19.54 -4.74
N ALA A 246 20.50 18.42 -4.61
CA ALA A 246 20.28 17.47 -3.50
C ALA A 246 20.81 18.02 -2.17
N TYR A 247 20.34 17.46 -1.05
CA TYR A 247 20.91 17.76 0.27
C TYR A 247 22.38 17.35 0.38
N HIS A 248 22.77 16.26 -0.29
CA HIS A 248 24.15 15.82 -0.40
C HIS A 248 24.34 15.03 -1.71
N PRO A 249 25.33 15.37 -2.55
CA PRO A 249 25.44 14.88 -3.93
C PRO A 249 25.66 13.37 -4.08
N TYR A 250 26.02 12.68 -3.00
CA TYR A 250 26.33 11.23 -3.03
C TYR A 250 25.46 10.36 -2.12
N THR A 251 24.84 10.93 -1.09
CA THR A 251 24.16 10.15 -0.04
C THR A 251 22.67 10.41 0.05
N HIS A 252 22.22 11.55 -0.47
CA HIS A 252 20.82 11.97 -0.47
C HIS A 252 20.33 12.10 -1.91
N VAL A 253 20.62 11.08 -2.71
CA VAL A 253 20.34 11.00 -4.14
C VAL A 253 19.79 9.61 -4.44
N TYR A 254 18.78 9.55 -5.32
CA TYR A 254 18.26 8.31 -5.88
C TYR A 254 18.93 8.04 -7.23
N THR A 255 19.80 7.04 -7.25
CA THR A 255 20.48 6.59 -8.48
C THR A 255 19.53 5.87 -9.43
N PRO A 256 19.83 5.76 -10.73
CA PRO A 256 19.03 4.98 -11.67
C PRO A 256 18.81 3.53 -11.24
N THR A 257 19.81 2.93 -10.58
CA THR A 257 19.72 1.56 -10.04
C THR A 257 18.71 1.48 -8.89
N GLU A 258 18.73 2.46 -7.98
CA GLU A 258 17.78 2.53 -6.86
C GLU A 258 16.36 2.81 -7.34
N VAL A 259 16.17 3.70 -8.31
CA VAL A 259 14.86 3.95 -8.92
C VAL A 259 14.32 2.68 -9.58
N LYS A 260 15.15 1.96 -10.35
CA LYS A 260 14.79 0.66 -10.93
C LYS A 260 14.42 -0.37 -9.86
N MET A 261 15.17 -0.40 -8.76
CA MET A 261 14.89 -1.29 -7.63
C MET A 261 13.51 -0.99 -7.01
N VAL A 262 13.19 0.28 -6.77
CA VAL A 262 11.87 0.70 -6.24
C VAL A 262 10.75 0.31 -7.20
N ILE A 263 10.93 0.55 -8.50
CA ILE A 263 9.95 0.21 -9.54
C ILE A 263 9.70 -1.30 -9.60
N GLU A 264 10.75 -2.12 -9.63
CA GLU A 264 10.60 -3.58 -9.68
C GLU A 264 10.02 -4.14 -8.38
N PHE A 265 10.43 -3.60 -7.23
CA PHE A 265 9.90 -4.01 -5.93
C PHE A 265 8.40 -3.70 -5.80
N ALA A 266 7.96 -2.55 -6.33
CA ALA A 266 6.56 -2.17 -6.42
C ALA A 266 5.80 -3.09 -7.40
N ARG A 267 6.36 -3.38 -8.58
CA ARG A 267 5.76 -4.27 -9.58
C ARG A 267 5.49 -5.67 -9.03
N LEU A 268 6.44 -6.25 -8.30
CA LEU A 268 6.30 -7.55 -7.65
C LEU A 268 5.20 -7.59 -6.56
N ARG A 269 4.65 -6.43 -6.20
CA ARG A 269 3.52 -6.25 -5.26
C ARG A 269 2.27 -5.69 -5.93
N GLY A 270 2.25 -5.58 -7.26
CA GLY A 270 1.12 -5.00 -7.99
C GLY A 270 0.95 -3.50 -7.78
N ILE A 271 2.02 -2.80 -7.39
CA ILE A 271 2.00 -1.35 -7.14
C ILE A 271 2.61 -0.61 -8.34
N ARG A 272 1.90 0.39 -8.82
CA ARG A 272 2.34 1.36 -9.83
C ARG A 272 3.18 2.44 -9.17
N VAL A 273 4.31 2.79 -9.76
CA VAL A 273 5.10 3.96 -9.33
C VAL A 273 4.79 5.13 -10.26
N ILE A 274 4.24 6.21 -9.71
CA ILE A 274 3.93 7.43 -10.43
C ILE A 274 4.90 8.51 -9.94
N PRO A 275 5.93 8.87 -10.72
CA PRO A 275 6.84 9.94 -10.34
C PRO A 275 6.16 11.30 -10.58
N GLU A 276 6.35 12.23 -9.65
CA GLU A 276 5.92 13.61 -9.78
C GLU A 276 7.12 14.56 -9.87
N PHE A 277 7.08 15.40 -10.89
CA PHE A 277 8.03 16.47 -11.14
C PHE A 277 7.22 17.77 -11.18
N ASP A 278 6.97 18.34 -9.99
CA ASP A 278 6.10 19.51 -9.84
C ASP A 278 6.70 20.75 -10.51
N THR A 279 5.88 21.41 -11.32
CA THR A 279 6.24 22.61 -12.10
C THR A 279 4.99 23.48 -12.35
N PRO A 280 5.13 24.81 -12.50
CA PRO A 280 6.36 25.60 -12.41
C PRO A 280 6.72 26.04 -10.98
N GLY A 281 5.78 25.95 -10.02
CA GLY A 281 6.06 26.12 -8.59
C GLY A 281 6.87 24.94 -8.05
N HIS A 282 7.30 24.99 -6.78
CA HIS A 282 8.02 23.88 -6.15
C HIS A 282 9.35 23.50 -6.87
N THR A 283 10.03 24.49 -7.45
CA THR A 283 11.22 24.29 -8.30
C THR A 283 12.51 24.99 -7.82
N GLN A 284 12.57 25.53 -6.60
CA GLN A 284 13.77 26.25 -6.11
C GLN A 284 15.06 25.40 -6.17
N SER A 285 15.00 24.10 -5.86
CA SER A 285 16.18 23.21 -5.92
C SER A 285 16.69 22.99 -7.35
N TRP A 286 15.81 23.09 -8.34
CA TRP A 286 16.10 22.86 -9.75
C TRP A 286 17.01 23.98 -10.31
N GLY A 287 16.79 25.21 -9.85
CA GLY A 287 17.59 26.37 -10.25
C GLY A 287 19.06 26.28 -9.86
N LYS A 288 19.39 25.52 -8.81
CA LYS A 288 20.78 25.29 -8.39
C LYS A 288 21.57 24.52 -9.44
N GLY A 289 20.92 23.65 -10.21
CA GLY A 289 21.51 22.89 -11.32
C GLY A 289 21.62 23.67 -12.64
N GLU A 290 21.45 25.00 -12.60
CA GLU A 290 21.48 25.91 -13.78
C GLU A 290 20.36 25.66 -14.80
N LEU A 291 19.26 25.01 -14.38
CA LEU A 291 18.12 24.73 -15.23
C LEU A 291 17.01 25.79 -15.16
N LEU A 292 17.08 26.69 -14.19
CA LEU A 292 16.10 27.75 -13.99
C LEU A 292 16.71 29.11 -14.35
N TRP A 293 16.79 29.43 -15.65
CA TRP A 293 16.84 30.82 -16.10
C TRP A 293 15.44 31.43 -15.96
N CYS A 294 15.00 31.68 -14.73
CA CYS A 294 13.92 32.65 -14.52
C CYS A 294 14.54 34.05 -14.46
N LEU A 295 14.91 34.59 -15.64
CA LEU A 295 15.01 36.01 -15.97
C LEU A 295 15.42 36.15 -17.46
N GLY A 296 14.45 36.07 -18.38
CA GLY A 296 14.61 36.50 -19.78
C GLY A 296 14.33 35.44 -20.85
N ASP A 297 13.12 35.48 -21.42
CA ASP A 297 12.74 35.14 -22.81
C ASP A 297 12.72 33.72 -23.38
N HIS A 298 12.98 32.62 -22.65
CA HIS A 298 12.79 31.28 -23.25
C HIS A 298 12.10 30.24 -22.35
N LEU A 299 10.77 30.15 -22.48
CA LEU A 299 9.88 29.17 -21.82
C LEU A 299 9.99 27.72 -22.35
N TYR A 300 10.93 27.43 -23.26
CA TYR A 300 10.94 26.19 -24.04
C TYR A 300 11.59 24.98 -23.35
N PHE A 301 12.28 25.16 -22.22
CA PHE A 301 13.14 24.10 -21.64
C PHE A 301 12.44 23.17 -20.63
N ILE A 302 11.36 23.61 -19.98
CA ILE A 302 10.64 22.80 -18.96
C ILE A 302 9.95 21.60 -19.61
N TYR A 303 9.41 21.76 -20.83
CA TYR A 303 8.76 20.67 -21.58
C TYR A 303 9.74 19.54 -21.97
N SER A 304 11.04 19.83 -22.11
CA SER A 304 12.01 18.86 -22.62
C SER A 304 12.45 17.83 -21.57
N ILE A 305 12.35 18.14 -20.27
CA ILE A 305 12.70 17.21 -19.18
C ILE A 305 11.67 16.08 -19.09
N LEU A 306 10.37 16.42 -19.16
CA LEU A 306 9.30 15.44 -19.12
C LEU A 306 9.30 14.54 -20.36
N LEU A 307 9.59 15.10 -21.55
CA LEU A 307 9.58 14.36 -22.80
C LEU A 307 10.84 13.49 -23.01
N MET A 308 12.01 13.90 -22.52
CA MET A 308 13.26 13.15 -22.79
C MET A 308 13.69 12.19 -21.67
N SER A 309 13.25 12.39 -20.42
CA SER A 309 13.61 11.48 -19.32
C SER A 309 12.61 10.34 -19.10
N LEU A 310 11.38 10.45 -19.62
CA LEU A 310 10.34 9.41 -19.49
C LEU A 310 9.93 8.74 -20.82
N VAL A 311 10.26 9.33 -21.98
CA VAL A 311 9.89 8.77 -23.29
C VAL A 311 11.13 8.38 -24.09
N SER A 312 11.48 7.10 -23.97
CA SER A 312 12.21 6.27 -24.95
C SER A 312 13.70 5.93 -24.68
N PRO A 313 14.04 4.64 -24.53
CA PRO A 313 13.15 3.55 -24.12
C PRO A 313 13.76 2.62 -23.05
N LEU A 314 12.86 2.13 -22.21
CA LEU A 314 12.77 0.69 -21.92
C LEU A 314 12.86 -0.08 -23.26
N ARG A 315 14.08 -0.46 -23.62
CA ARG A 315 14.43 -1.60 -24.48
C ARG A 315 15.42 -2.45 -23.72
#